data_AF-A0A369YGR0-F1
#
_entry.id   AF-A0A369YGR0-F1
#
_cell.length_a   1.000
_cell.length_b   1.000
_cell.length_c   1.000
_cell.angle_alpha   90.00
_cell.angle_beta   90.00
_cell.angle_gamma   90.00
#
_symmetry.space_group_name_H-M   'P 1'
#
loop_
_entity.id
_entity.type
_entity.pdbx_description
1 polymer ?
#
loop_
_entity_poly.entity_id
_entity_poly.type
_entity_poly.pdbx_seq_one_letter_code
_entity_poly.pdbx_strand_id
1 'polypeptide(L)'
;MQRLKTSLKRFLWVIGILFGVVYLLFILSYFVFFVWLPSRSHEGELRAVQSKDKPYLAGVDALPQNALIYISEDTAAPELLIAEENNYFRWGGFSLNKLGLNRDMVAINDSNMRFVEPANYETAPNMPETYVINGQPCLTKGGFKFLRTSGKRPSMHYSDFTLVACDIAEGEVILPNFRLNGEMVSYQNRELSYTGLWSKDGLISLAVPQAYSYDGGFTTPRLQIPLTNDKDTLQILTYFTDLKNQAKAILAIYNMYGNGINSQEDFILGKCRYNKLSTSILITELTEKNASWHFESDDKRHPISNECKIQVLPLQLVKDPDFNRGN
;
A
#
# COMPACT_ATOMS: atom_id res chain seq x y z
N MET A 1 -28.06 57.05 35.80
CA MET A 1 -27.04 55.99 35.58
C MET A 1 -27.40 54.60 36.11
N GLN A 2 -28.25 54.44 37.15
CA GLN A 2 -28.55 53.12 37.74
C GLN A 2 -29.45 52.22 36.88
N ARG A 3 -30.45 52.77 36.16
CA ARG A 3 -31.36 52.00 35.29
C ARG A 3 -30.67 51.33 34.08
N LEU A 4 -29.63 51.93 33.51
CA LEU A 4 -28.88 51.35 32.38
C LEU A 4 -28.06 50.12 32.79
N LYS A 5 -27.48 50.12 34.00
CA LYS A 5 -26.68 48.99 34.52
C LYS A 5 -27.54 47.73 34.71
N THR A 6 -28.78 47.88 35.16
CA THR A 6 -29.70 46.75 35.37
C THR A 6 -30.17 46.16 34.04
N SER A 7 -30.37 46.99 33.02
CA SER A 7 -30.76 46.54 31.67
C SER A 7 -29.61 45.80 30.97
N LEU A 8 -28.39 46.33 31.04
CA LEU A 8 -27.20 45.71 30.45
C LEU A 8 -26.87 44.36 31.10
N LYS A 9 -27.04 44.24 32.43
CA LYS A 9 -26.81 42.98 33.15
C LYS A 9 -27.82 41.89 32.74
N ARG A 10 -29.07 42.26 32.48
CA ARG A 10 -30.09 41.34 31.95
C ARG A 10 -29.78 40.94 30.51
N PHE A 11 -29.34 41.88 29.68
CA PHE A 11 -28.98 41.62 28.28
C PHE A 11 -27.79 40.65 28.17
N LEU A 12 -26.74 40.84 28.96
CA LEU A 12 -25.59 39.93 29.01
C LEU A 12 -25.95 38.53 29.51
N TRP A 13 -26.89 38.43 30.46
CA TRP A 13 -27.42 37.15 30.94
C TRP A 13 -28.19 36.39 29.85
N VAL A 14 -29.02 37.09 29.07
CA VAL A 14 -29.76 36.49 27.95
C VAL A 14 -28.81 35.99 26.86
N ILE A 15 -27.76 36.76 26.54
CA ILE A 15 -26.72 36.35 25.59
C ILE A 15 -25.97 35.11 26.09
N GLY A 16 -25.58 35.08 27.37
CA GLY A 16 -24.90 33.92 27.97
C GLY A 16 -25.74 32.64 27.93
N ILE A 17 -27.05 32.75 28.19
CA ILE A 17 -27.98 31.62 28.08
C ILE A 17 -28.10 31.16 26.62
N LEU A 18 -28.23 32.09 25.67
CA LEU A 18 -28.30 31.76 24.24
C LEU A 18 -27.05 31.02 23.76
N PHE A 19 -25.85 31.48 24.13
CA PHE A 19 -24.61 30.77 23.80
C PHE A 19 -24.55 29.38 24.46
N GLY A 20 -25.00 29.25 25.70
CA GLY A 20 -25.08 27.95 26.39
C GLY A 20 -26.00 26.96 25.68
N VAL A 21 -27.17 27.42 25.21
CA VAL A 21 -28.13 26.58 24.47
C VAL A 21 -27.57 26.18 23.10
N VAL A 22 -26.95 27.09 22.35
CA VAL A 22 -26.34 26.78 21.05
C VAL A 22 -25.20 25.77 21.22
N TYR A 23 -24.36 25.95 22.24
CA TYR A 23 -23.28 25.02 22.54
C TYR A 23 -23.80 23.63 22.93
N LEU A 24 -24.85 23.57 23.75
CA LEU A 24 -25.50 22.31 24.11
C LEU A 24 -26.10 21.60 22.88
N LEU A 25 -26.77 22.35 21.99
CA LEU A 25 -27.31 21.80 20.74
C LEU A 25 -26.20 21.30 19.81
N PHE A 26 -25.04 21.96 19.79
CA PHE A 26 -23.88 21.53 19.00
C PHE A 26 -23.24 20.25 19.58
N ILE A 27 -23.18 20.12 20.91
CA ILE A 27 -22.74 18.88 21.57
C ILE A 27 -23.75 17.75 21.29
N LEU A 28 -25.04 18.02 21.39
CA LEU A 28 -26.09 17.05 21.10
C LEU A 28 -26.08 16.62 19.63
N SER A 29 -25.88 17.55 18.69
CA SER A 29 -25.75 17.20 17.27
C SER A 29 -24.48 16.38 17.03
N TYR A 30 -23.35 16.74 17.64
CA TYR A 30 -22.12 15.95 17.59
C TYR A 30 -22.34 14.54 18.15
N PHE A 31 -23.02 14.40 19.29
CA PHE A 31 -23.32 13.10 19.89
C PHE A 31 -24.27 12.26 19.01
N VAL A 32 -25.29 12.85 18.41
CA VAL A 32 -26.18 12.15 17.48
C VAL A 32 -25.45 11.74 16.19
N PHE A 33 -24.58 12.59 15.64
CA PHE A 33 -23.87 12.30 14.39
C PHE A 33 -22.65 11.37 14.53
N PHE A 34 -21.96 11.39 15.67
CA PHE A 34 -20.74 10.60 15.87
C PHE A 34 -20.88 9.43 16.84
N VAL A 35 -21.86 9.46 17.75
CA VAL A 35 -22.06 8.38 18.74
C VAL A 35 -23.30 7.54 18.41
N TRP A 36 -24.38 8.16 17.91
CA TRP A 36 -25.66 7.45 17.71
C TRP A 36 -25.90 7.00 16.27
N LEU A 37 -25.43 7.76 15.29
CA LEU A 37 -25.16 7.21 13.96
C LEU A 37 -23.84 6.44 14.09
N PRO A 38 -23.84 5.09 14.09
CA PRO A 38 -22.59 4.38 13.90
C PRO A 38 -22.00 4.96 12.62
N SER A 39 -20.72 5.35 12.67
CA SER A 39 -19.95 5.56 11.46
C SER A 39 -20.17 4.33 10.59
N ARG A 40 -21.04 4.46 9.58
CA ARG A 40 -21.20 3.48 8.51
C ARG A 40 -19.94 3.58 7.67
N SER A 41 -18.85 3.12 8.24
CA SER A 41 -17.64 2.79 7.52
C SER A 41 -17.57 1.27 7.54
N HIS A 42 -17.87 0.70 6.38
CA HIS A 42 -17.61 -0.67 5.91
C HIS A 42 -18.85 -1.56 5.79
N GLU A 43 -19.47 -1.44 4.62
CA GLU A 43 -20.61 -2.20 4.09
C GLU A 43 -20.17 -3.65 3.77
N GLY A 44 -20.84 -4.63 4.39
CA GLY A 44 -20.59 -6.07 4.33
C GLY A 44 -20.57 -6.71 5.74
N GLU A 45 -21.23 -7.85 5.93
CA GLU A 45 -21.23 -8.58 7.22
C GLU A 45 -20.46 -9.90 7.09
N LEU A 46 -19.56 -10.18 8.04
CA LEU A 46 -18.87 -11.45 8.15
C LEU A 46 -19.89 -12.53 8.52
N ARG A 47 -20.02 -13.59 7.70
CA ARG A 47 -21.00 -14.66 7.91
C ARG A 47 -20.44 -16.05 7.64
N ALA A 48 -21.10 -17.06 8.18
CA ALA A 48 -20.78 -18.45 7.87
C ALA A 48 -20.86 -18.76 6.36
N VAL A 49 -19.98 -19.65 5.91
CA VAL A 49 -19.98 -20.18 4.54
C VAL A 49 -21.28 -20.95 4.28
N GLN A 50 -21.95 -20.60 3.19
CA GLN A 50 -23.21 -21.19 2.74
C GLN A 50 -23.00 -21.98 1.43
N SER A 51 -23.97 -22.81 1.07
CA SER A 51 -23.92 -23.59 -0.19
C SER A 51 -23.74 -22.73 -1.44
N LYS A 52 -24.25 -21.49 -1.44
CA LYS A 52 -24.09 -20.54 -2.56
C LYS A 52 -22.67 -20.04 -2.75
N ASP A 53 -21.81 -20.16 -1.74
CA ASP A 53 -20.42 -19.69 -1.76
C ASP A 53 -19.46 -20.75 -2.31
N LYS A 54 -19.88 -22.03 -2.32
CA LYS A 54 -19.08 -23.17 -2.78
C LYS A 54 -18.45 -22.98 -4.17
N PRO A 55 -19.13 -22.40 -5.19
CA PRO A 55 -18.50 -22.16 -6.48
C PRO A 55 -17.29 -21.21 -6.40
N TYR A 56 -17.33 -20.22 -5.50
CA TYR A 56 -16.22 -19.28 -5.29
C TYR A 56 -15.06 -19.93 -4.55
N LEU A 57 -15.37 -20.82 -3.60
CA LEU A 57 -14.36 -21.52 -2.79
C LEU A 57 -13.81 -22.78 -3.47
N ALA A 58 -14.23 -23.10 -4.70
CA ALA A 58 -13.73 -24.25 -5.44
C ALA A 58 -12.21 -24.15 -5.65
N GLY A 59 -11.44 -25.10 -5.13
CA GLY A 59 -9.98 -25.06 -5.13
C GLY A 59 -9.35 -24.68 -3.78
N VAL A 60 -10.17 -24.33 -2.78
CA VAL A 60 -9.79 -24.33 -1.36
C VAL A 60 -10.14 -25.68 -0.76
N ASP A 61 -9.15 -26.36 -0.21
CA ASP A 61 -9.27 -27.69 0.37
C ASP A 61 -9.39 -27.62 1.90
N ALA A 62 -9.95 -28.67 2.50
CA ALA A 62 -10.03 -28.83 3.96
C ALA A 62 -10.69 -27.62 4.69
N LEU A 63 -11.70 -27.00 4.08
CA LEU A 63 -12.39 -25.86 4.67
C LEU A 63 -13.15 -26.27 5.97
N PRO A 64 -12.86 -25.65 7.13
CA PRO A 64 -13.56 -25.91 8.38
C PRO A 64 -15.05 -25.55 8.33
N GLN A 65 -15.87 -26.21 9.15
CA GLN A 65 -17.33 -25.97 9.19
C GLN A 65 -17.70 -24.58 9.72
N ASN A 66 -16.85 -24.02 10.58
CA ASN A 66 -16.97 -22.68 11.17
C ASN A 66 -16.27 -21.60 10.33
N ALA A 67 -15.88 -21.90 9.08
CA ALA A 67 -15.31 -20.89 8.20
C ALA A 67 -16.31 -19.76 7.93
N LEU A 68 -15.78 -18.54 7.93
CA LEU A 68 -16.49 -17.30 7.73
C LEU A 68 -16.02 -16.65 6.43
N ILE A 69 -16.93 -15.93 5.78
CA ILE A 69 -16.63 -15.10 4.62
C ILE A 69 -17.19 -13.70 4.80
N TYR A 70 -16.50 -12.73 4.23
CA TYR A 70 -16.99 -11.38 4.07
C TYR A 70 -17.20 -11.10 2.58
N ILE A 71 -18.34 -10.51 2.26
CA ILE A 71 -18.74 -10.09 0.93
C ILE A 71 -19.13 -8.62 1.05
N SER A 72 -18.46 -7.74 0.30
CA SER A 72 -18.85 -6.33 0.20
C SER A 72 -20.19 -6.20 -0.52
N GLU A 73 -21.00 -5.21 -0.15
CA GLU A 73 -22.27 -4.92 -0.82
C GLU A 73 -22.08 -4.57 -2.32
N ASP A 74 -20.89 -4.10 -2.70
CA ASP A 74 -20.54 -3.72 -4.07
C ASP A 74 -20.17 -4.90 -4.98
N THR A 75 -19.98 -6.10 -4.41
CA THR A 75 -19.53 -7.26 -5.20
C THR A 75 -20.28 -8.53 -4.86
N ALA A 76 -20.49 -9.38 -5.87
CA ALA A 76 -21.10 -10.71 -5.68
C ALA A 76 -20.09 -11.78 -5.23
N ALA A 77 -18.81 -11.43 -5.05
CA ALA A 77 -17.72 -12.37 -4.77
C ALA A 77 -17.17 -12.16 -3.35
N PRO A 78 -16.72 -13.22 -2.65
CA PRO A 78 -16.06 -13.07 -1.36
C PRO A 78 -14.79 -12.22 -1.47
N GLU A 79 -14.62 -11.29 -0.53
CA GLU A 79 -13.41 -10.47 -0.38
C GLU A 79 -12.50 -10.96 0.74
N LEU A 80 -13.03 -11.84 1.60
CA LEU A 80 -12.27 -12.44 2.69
C LEU A 80 -12.80 -13.83 3.00
N LEU A 81 -11.88 -14.76 3.25
CA LEU A 81 -12.16 -16.07 3.83
C LEU A 81 -11.36 -16.22 5.12
N ILE A 82 -12.02 -16.59 6.22
CA ILE A 82 -11.43 -16.77 7.54
C ILE A 82 -11.87 -18.11 8.13
N ALA A 83 -10.97 -18.80 8.81
CA ALA A 83 -11.27 -19.86 9.75
C ALA A 83 -11.02 -19.35 11.18
N GLU A 84 -11.77 -19.87 12.16
CA GLU A 84 -11.55 -19.53 13.56
C GLU A 84 -10.14 -19.92 14.03
N GLU A 85 -9.71 -19.33 15.15
CA GLU A 85 -8.39 -19.56 15.74
C GLU A 85 -8.05 -21.05 15.86
N ASN A 86 -6.81 -21.42 15.54
CA ASN A 86 -6.30 -22.79 15.49
C ASN A 86 -6.94 -23.73 14.45
N ASN A 87 -7.80 -23.24 13.57
CA ASN A 87 -8.29 -23.99 12.41
C ASN A 87 -7.64 -23.50 11.11
N TYR A 88 -7.39 -24.43 10.19
CA TYR A 88 -6.71 -24.11 8.93
C TYR A 88 -7.38 -24.83 7.75
N PHE A 89 -7.48 -24.12 6.63
CA PHE A 89 -7.79 -24.66 5.31
C PHE A 89 -6.53 -24.68 4.45
N ARG A 90 -6.60 -25.32 3.29
CA ARG A 90 -5.47 -25.43 2.36
C ARG A 90 -5.75 -24.70 1.06
N TRP A 91 -4.76 -23.95 0.60
CA TRP A 91 -4.78 -23.32 -0.71
C TRP A 91 -3.42 -23.53 -1.38
N GLY A 92 -3.38 -24.44 -2.36
CA GLY A 92 -2.12 -24.93 -2.91
C GLY A 92 -1.25 -25.59 -1.84
N GLY A 93 0.00 -25.11 -1.71
CA GLY A 93 0.93 -25.56 -0.68
C GLY A 93 0.74 -24.89 0.69
N PHE A 94 -0.12 -23.89 0.79
CA PHE A 94 -0.32 -23.14 2.02
C PHE A 94 -1.38 -23.76 2.91
N SER A 95 -1.09 -23.84 4.21
CA SER A 95 -2.08 -24.09 5.26
C SER A 95 -2.40 -22.75 5.93
N LEU A 96 -3.63 -22.28 5.78
CA LEU A 96 -4.03 -20.91 6.07
C LEU A 96 -5.25 -20.85 6.99
N ASN A 97 -5.35 -19.84 7.84
CA ASN A 97 -6.60 -19.52 8.55
C ASN A 97 -7.27 -18.27 7.99
N LYS A 98 -6.62 -17.55 7.06
CA LYS A 98 -7.13 -16.33 6.47
C LYS A 98 -6.62 -16.17 5.05
N LEU A 99 -7.49 -15.65 4.17
CA LEU A 99 -7.19 -15.39 2.77
C LEU A 99 -7.91 -14.11 2.34
N GLY A 100 -7.12 -13.09 1.96
CA GLY A 100 -7.64 -11.85 1.38
C GLY A 100 -7.91 -12.03 -0.11
N LEU A 101 -9.09 -11.61 -0.57
CA LEU A 101 -9.54 -11.78 -1.94
C LEU A 101 -9.95 -10.43 -2.51
N ASN A 102 -9.48 -10.12 -3.72
CA ASN A 102 -9.96 -8.97 -4.46
C ASN A 102 -10.02 -9.31 -5.94
N ARG A 103 -11.23 -9.63 -6.44
CA ARG A 103 -11.51 -9.91 -7.86
C ARG A 103 -10.68 -11.07 -8.43
N ASP A 104 -9.48 -10.78 -8.91
CA ASP A 104 -8.52 -11.72 -9.49
C ASP A 104 -7.23 -11.83 -8.66
N MET A 105 -7.14 -11.12 -7.54
CA MET A 105 -5.99 -11.12 -6.66
C MET A 105 -6.30 -11.91 -5.38
N VAL A 106 -5.31 -12.66 -4.93
CA VAL A 106 -5.29 -13.33 -3.63
C VAL A 106 -4.09 -12.79 -2.86
N ALA A 107 -4.30 -12.42 -1.60
CA ALA A 107 -3.23 -12.01 -0.71
C ALA A 107 -3.21 -12.84 0.58
N ILE A 108 -1.99 -13.05 1.07
CA ILE A 108 -1.69 -13.78 2.32
C ILE A 108 -0.70 -12.90 3.09
N ASN A 109 -0.92 -12.70 4.38
CA ASN A 109 -0.16 -11.83 5.29
C ASN A 109 0.07 -10.40 4.72
N ASP A 110 -0.81 -9.86 3.87
CA ASP A 110 -0.63 -8.53 3.28
C ASP A 110 -1.28 -7.44 4.14
N SER A 111 -0.45 -6.64 4.80
CA SER A 111 -0.85 -5.53 5.67
C SER A 111 -1.65 -4.44 4.96
N ASN A 112 -1.65 -4.41 3.62
CA ASN A 112 -2.32 -3.37 2.84
C ASN A 112 -3.73 -3.74 2.35
N MET A 113 -4.18 -4.98 2.56
CA MET A 113 -5.58 -5.29 2.30
C MET A 113 -6.45 -4.71 3.43
N ARG A 114 -7.50 -3.96 3.07
CA ARG A 114 -8.41 -3.25 4.00
C ARG A 114 -8.99 -4.10 5.14
N PHE A 115 -8.92 -5.42 5.05
CA PHE A 115 -9.51 -6.37 5.99
C PHE A 115 -8.47 -7.28 6.69
N VAL A 116 -7.17 -7.00 6.47
CA VAL A 116 -6.06 -7.76 7.05
C VAL A 116 -5.45 -6.96 8.19
N GLU A 117 -5.94 -7.15 9.41
CA GLU A 117 -5.16 -6.75 10.58
C GLU A 117 -3.86 -7.57 10.61
N PRO A 118 -2.68 -6.94 10.80
CA PRO A 118 -1.39 -7.61 10.67
C PRO A 118 -1.06 -8.71 11.69
N ALA A 119 -1.91 -8.93 12.71
CA ALA A 119 -1.45 -9.55 13.96
C ALA A 119 -1.81 -11.03 14.17
N ASN A 120 -2.62 -11.64 13.31
CA ASN A 120 -3.02 -13.05 13.49
C ASN A 120 -2.35 -13.95 12.43
N TYR A 121 -1.75 -15.05 12.86
CA TYR A 121 -1.02 -16.01 12.02
C TYR A 121 -1.84 -16.45 10.80
N GLU A 122 -1.65 -15.86 9.61
CA GLU A 122 -2.45 -16.26 8.44
C GLU A 122 -2.02 -17.60 7.86
N THR A 123 -0.78 -18.00 8.15
CA THR A 123 -0.23 -19.34 7.91
C THR A 123 -0.17 -20.18 9.18
N ALA A 124 -0.35 -21.50 9.04
CA ALA A 124 -0.24 -22.43 10.15
C ALA A 124 1.16 -22.42 10.80
N PRO A 125 1.27 -22.61 12.14
CA PRO A 125 2.54 -22.57 12.87
C PRO A 125 3.59 -23.59 12.40
N ASN A 126 3.15 -24.69 11.79
CA ASN A 126 3.98 -25.77 11.27
C ASN A 126 4.38 -25.58 9.80
N MET A 127 4.01 -24.48 9.15
CA MET A 127 4.52 -24.14 7.82
C MET A 127 6.05 -24.00 7.88
N PRO A 128 6.78 -24.47 6.85
CA PRO A 128 8.22 -24.25 6.77
C PRO A 128 8.53 -22.75 6.80
N GLU A 129 9.69 -22.34 7.28
CA GLU A 129 10.08 -20.92 7.35
C GLU A 129 10.06 -20.23 5.97
N THR A 130 10.45 -20.97 4.94
CA THR A 130 10.41 -20.51 3.55
C THR A 130 9.61 -21.46 2.66
N TYR A 131 8.99 -20.90 1.63
CA TYR A 131 8.30 -21.63 0.57
C TYR A 131 8.83 -21.15 -0.79
N VAL A 132 9.30 -22.09 -1.60
CA VAL A 132 9.94 -21.79 -2.88
C VAL A 132 8.90 -21.84 -4.00
N ILE A 133 8.72 -20.72 -4.70
CA ILE A 133 7.81 -20.62 -5.85
C ILE A 133 8.63 -20.10 -7.03
N ASN A 134 8.61 -20.81 -8.17
CA ASN A 134 9.36 -20.44 -9.38
C ASN A 134 10.85 -20.17 -9.12
N GLY A 135 11.47 -20.93 -8.20
CA GLY A 135 12.87 -20.76 -7.82
C GLY A 135 13.14 -19.59 -6.85
N GLN A 136 12.13 -18.79 -6.49
CA GLN A 136 12.23 -17.74 -5.49
C GLN A 136 11.86 -18.29 -4.10
N PRO A 137 12.78 -18.28 -3.11
CA PRO A 137 12.44 -18.53 -1.72
C PRO A 137 11.71 -17.31 -1.13
N CYS A 138 10.50 -17.52 -0.63
CA CYS A 138 9.68 -16.52 0.06
C CYS A 138 9.50 -16.90 1.53
N LEU A 139 9.44 -15.93 2.44
CA LEU A 139 9.11 -16.16 3.85
C LEU A 139 7.64 -16.53 3.98
N THR A 140 7.32 -17.69 4.57
CA THR A 140 5.90 -18.11 4.70
C THR A 140 5.10 -17.21 5.63
N LYS A 141 5.75 -16.60 6.62
CA LYS A 141 5.15 -15.61 7.51
C LYS A 141 5.17 -14.18 6.95
N GLY A 142 5.79 -13.99 5.78
CA GLY A 142 5.78 -12.72 5.07
C GLY A 142 4.55 -12.58 4.17
N GLY A 143 4.36 -11.39 3.60
CA GLY A 143 3.30 -11.07 2.66
C GLY A 143 3.46 -11.78 1.32
N PHE A 144 2.35 -12.23 0.73
CA PHE A 144 2.27 -12.77 -0.62
C PHE A 144 1.11 -12.12 -1.39
N LYS A 145 1.33 -11.89 -2.68
CA LYS A 145 0.31 -11.47 -3.64
C LYS A 145 0.32 -12.39 -4.84
N PHE A 146 -0.84 -12.89 -5.21
CA PHE A 146 -1.05 -13.75 -6.36
C PHE A 146 -2.10 -13.13 -7.29
N LEU A 147 -1.89 -13.27 -8.60
CA LEU A 147 -2.82 -12.79 -9.63
C LEU A 147 -3.30 -13.97 -10.46
N ARG A 148 -4.60 -14.01 -10.73
CA ARG A 148 -5.19 -14.94 -11.66
C ARG A 148 -4.70 -14.65 -13.08
N THR A 149 -4.01 -15.60 -13.68
CA THR A 149 -3.48 -15.51 -15.05
C THR A 149 -4.14 -16.52 -15.97
N SER A 150 -4.87 -17.50 -15.42
CA SER A 150 -5.63 -18.49 -16.16
C SER A 150 -6.89 -18.90 -15.41
N GLY A 151 -7.69 -19.82 -15.98
CA GLY A 151 -8.98 -20.19 -15.41
C GLY A 151 -10.03 -19.07 -15.51
N LYS A 152 -11.27 -19.37 -15.11
CA LYS A 152 -12.36 -18.40 -15.06
C LYS A 152 -12.94 -18.36 -13.65
N ARG A 153 -13.41 -17.19 -13.23
CA ARG A 153 -14.24 -17.06 -12.04
C ARG A 153 -15.47 -17.98 -12.15
N PRO A 154 -15.99 -18.49 -11.03
CA PRO A 154 -15.73 -18.06 -9.65
C PRO A 154 -14.62 -18.83 -8.89
N SER A 155 -14.01 -19.89 -9.45
CA SER A 155 -13.11 -20.79 -8.70
C SER A 155 -11.78 -20.17 -8.27
N MET A 156 -11.16 -20.74 -7.24
CA MET A 156 -9.87 -20.36 -6.66
C MET A 156 -8.84 -21.49 -6.73
N HIS A 157 -8.81 -22.30 -7.80
CA HIS A 157 -7.75 -23.31 -7.95
C HIS A 157 -6.39 -22.64 -7.97
N TYR A 158 -5.45 -23.07 -7.11
CA TYR A 158 -4.12 -22.47 -7.00
C TYR A 158 -3.38 -22.37 -8.33
N SER A 159 -3.54 -23.36 -9.23
CA SER A 159 -2.95 -23.39 -10.57
C SER A 159 -3.39 -22.25 -11.49
N ASP A 160 -4.52 -21.61 -11.19
CA ASP A 160 -5.04 -20.49 -11.96
C ASP A 160 -4.29 -19.18 -11.67
N PHE A 161 -3.47 -19.17 -10.62
CA PHE A 161 -2.80 -17.99 -10.09
C PHE A 161 -1.28 -18.08 -10.24
N THR A 162 -0.68 -16.93 -10.49
CA THR A 162 0.78 -16.75 -10.50
C THR A 162 1.18 -15.82 -9.38
N LEU A 163 2.30 -16.13 -8.70
CA LEU A 163 2.91 -15.24 -7.73
C LEU A 163 3.27 -13.92 -8.40
N VAL A 164 2.83 -12.80 -7.81
CA VAL A 164 3.17 -11.44 -8.22
C VAL A 164 4.27 -10.88 -7.32
N ALA A 165 4.13 -11.05 -6.01
CA ALA A 165 5.12 -10.59 -5.05
C ALA A 165 5.11 -11.46 -3.79
N CYS A 166 6.26 -11.55 -3.13
CA CYS A 166 6.36 -12.13 -1.80
C CYS A 166 7.47 -11.47 -0.98
N ASP A 167 7.37 -11.51 0.34
CA ASP A 167 8.49 -11.11 1.20
C ASP A 167 9.54 -12.22 1.25
N ILE A 168 10.80 -11.82 1.31
CA ILE A 168 11.97 -12.68 1.39
C ILE A 168 12.77 -12.34 2.65
N ALA A 169 13.63 -13.26 3.08
CA ALA A 169 14.54 -13.02 4.21
C ALA A 169 15.40 -11.79 3.94
N GLU A 170 15.94 -11.19 5.01
CA GLU A 170 16.88 -10.07 4.94
C GLU A 170 17.93 -10.32 3.84
N GLY A 171 18.19 -9.32 3.03
CA GLY A 171 18.97 -9.50 1.81
C GLY A 171 19.57 -8.22 1.28
N GLU A 172 20.60 -8.37 0.44
CA GLU A 172 21.21 -7.24 -0.25
C GLU A 172 20.44 -6.93 -1.54
N VAL A 173 20.04 -5.67 -1.74
CA VAL A 173 19.70 -5.13 -3.06
C VAL A 173 21.00 -4.66 -3.73
N ILE A 174 21.33 -5.25 -4.87
CA ILE A 174 22.56 -4.96 -5.61
C ILE A 174 22.26 -3.93 -6.70
N LEU A 175 22.82 -2.74 -6.57
CA LEU A 175 22.79 -1.68 -7.58
C LEU A 175 24.14 -1.66 -8.34
N PRO A 176 24.23 -0.96 -9.49
CA PRO A 176 25.45 -0.92 -10.29
C PRO A 176 26.71 -0.52 -9.50
N ASN A 177 26.59 0.44 -8.56
CA ASN A 177 27.72 0.97 -7.79
C ASN A 177 27.60 0.79 -6.27
N PHE A 178 26.52 0.17 -5.80
CA PHE A 178 26.18 0.20 -4.39
C PHE A 178 25.44 -1.07 -3.98
N ARG A 179 25.56 -1.46 -2.72
CA ARG A 179 24.79 -2.57 -2.15
C ARG A 179 24.02 -2.06 -0.94
N LEU A 180 22.75 -2.42 -0.86
CA LEU A 180 21.86 -2.03 0.21
C LEU A 180 21.47 -3.27 1.00
N ASN A 181 21.74 -3.28 2.30
CA ASN A 181 21.22 -4.31 3.18
C ASN A 181 19.78 -3.92 3.56
N GLY A 182 18.84 -4.84 3.43
CA GLY A 182 17.45 -4.65 3.86
C GLY A 182 17.02 -5.74 4.84
N GLU A 183 16.29 -5.36 5.88
CA GLU A 183 15.69 -6.26 6.89
C GLU A 183 14.39 -6.92 6.39
N MET A 184 13.71 -6.33 5.41
CA MET A 184 12.63 -7.00 4.69
C MET A 184 12.65 -6.54 3.25
N VAL A 185 12.80 -7.51 2.34
CA VAL A 185 12.78 -7.26 0.91
C VAL A 185 11.57 -7.96 0.34
N SER A 186 10.77 -7.29 -0.49
CA SER A 186 9.70 -7.95 -1.25
C SER A 186 10.21 -8.25 -2.65
N TYR A 187 10.26 -9.53 -3.01
CA TYR A 187 10.46 -9.96 -4.38
C TYR A 187 9.24 -9.62 -5.23
N GLN A 188 9.46 -9.18 -6.47
CA GLN A 188 8.41 -9.01 -7.47
C GLN A 188 8.66 -9.88 -8.70
N ASN A 189 7.67 -10.67 -9.08
CA ASN A 189 7.76 -11.58 -10.21
C ASN A 189 7.62 -10.82 -11.54
N ARG A 190 8.76 -10.60 -12.19
CA ARG A 190 8.88 -9.88 -13.47
C ARG A 190 8.69 -10.75 -14.71
N GLU A 191 8.60 -12.08 -14.57
CA GLU A 191 8.28 -12.96 -15.71
C GLU A 191 6.83 -12.81 -16.17
N LEU A 192 5.97 -12.26 -15.31
CA LEU A 192 4.65 -11.79 -15.68
C LEU A 192 4.78 -10.59 -16.63
N SER A 193 4.40 -10.77 -17.91
CA SER A 193 4.52 -9.73 -18.93
C SER A 193 3.94 -8.38 -18.48
N TYR A 194 4.67 -7.29 -18.74
CA TYR A 194 4.27 -5.91 -18.42
C TYR A 194 2.85 -5.55 -18.91
N THR A 195 2.37 -6.16 -19.98
CA THR A 195 1.00 -6.00 -20.50
C THR A 195 -0.09 -6.46 -19.53
N GLY A 196 0.18 -7.41 -18.64
CA GLY A 196 -0.77 -7.89 -17.62
C GLY A 196 -0.77 -7.05 -16.34
N LEU A 197 0.37 -6.44 -15.99
CA LEU A 197 0.50 -5.56 -14.83
C LEU A 197 -0.18 -4.18 -15.04
N TRP A 198 -0.32 -3.75 -16.30
CA TRP A 198 -0.85 -2.44 -16.71
C TRP A 198 -2.20 -2.49 -17.42
N SER A 199 -2.89 -3.64 -17.45
CA SER A 199 -4.14 -3.76 -18.21
C SER A 199 -5.29 -2.96 -17.57
N LYS A 200 -5.62 -1.83 -18.19
CA LYS A 200 -6.87 -1.02 -18.22
C LYS A 200 -7.60 -0.62 -16.93
N ASP A 201 -7.42 -1.29 -15.79
CA ASP A 201 -8.20 -1.04 -14.57
C ASP A 201 -7.36 -0.61 -13.36
N GLY A 202 -6.05 -0.33 -13.53
CA GLY A 202 -5.19 0.29 -12.50
C GLY A 202 -4.99 -0.53 -11.21
N LEU A 203 -5.72 -1.64 -11.04
CA LEU A 203 -5.82 -2.38 -9.81
C LEU A 203 -4.52 -3.09 -9.45
N ILE A 204 -3.65 -3.47 -10.40
CA ILE A 204 -2.36 -4.11 -10.06
C ILE A 204 -1.30 -3.04 -9.72
N SER A 205 -1.33 -1.89 -10.40
CA SER A 205 -0.46 -0.74 -10.06
C SER A 205 -0.83 -0.11 -8.70
N LEU A 206 -2.10 -0.21 -8.27
CA LEU A 206 -2.61 0.27 -6.99
C LEU A 206 -2.68 -0.80 -5.88
N ALA A 207 -2.90 -2.08 -6.23
CA ALA A 207 -3.02 -3.22 -5.31
C ALA A 207 -1.77 -4.11 -5.22
N VAL A 208 -0.65 -3.71 -5.85
CA VAL A 208 0.68 -3.94 -5.28
C VAL A 208 1.07 -2.66 -4.53
N PRO A 209 0.44 -2.34 -3.38
CA PRO A 209 0.93 -1.27 -2.52
C PRO A 209 2.38 -1.59 -2.20
N GLN A 210 3.22 -0.71 -2.72
CA GLN A 210 4.30 -0.03 -2.04
C GLN A 210 4.94 -0.86 -0.93
N ALA A 211 6.14 -1.38 -1.20
CA ALA A 211 7.00 -1.93 -0.17
C ALA A 211 7.30 -0.83 0.86
N TYR A 212 6.56 -0.80 1.96
CA TYR A 212 6.85 -0.03 3.16
C TYR A 212 6.31 -0.84 4.35
N SER A 213 6.99 -0.99 5.49
CA SER A 213 7.83 -0.03 6.21
C SER A 213 8.97 -0.67 7.01
N TYR A 214 9.99 0.17 7.24
CA TYR A 214 10.96 0.22 8.33
C TYR A 214 10.74 -0.70 9.54
N ASP A 215 11.80 -1.43 9.89
CA ASP A 215 12.20 -1.57 11.29
C ASP A 215 13.64 -1.07 11.48
N GLY A 216 13.93 -0.65 12.71
CA GLY A 216 14.99 0.29 13.03
C GLY A 216 16.42 -0.23 12.89
N GLY A 217 17.20 0.40 12.01
CA GLY A 217 18.65 0.24 12.03
C GLY A 217 19.42 0.80 10.83
N PHE A 218 18.75 1.01 9.69
CA PHE A 218 19.45 1.30 8.44
C PHE A 218 19.30 2.73 7.91
N THR A 219 20.42 3.17 7.36
CA THR A 219 20.60 4.44 6.67
C THR A 219 19.91 4.38 5.31
N THR A 220 18.74 5.01 5.15
CA THR A 220 18.06 5.08 3.86
C THR A 220 19.01 5.75 2.85
N PRO A 221 19.37 5.11 1.73
CA PRO A 221 20.16 5.78 0.70
C PRO A 221 19.32 6.92 0.12
N ARG A 222 19.89 8.12 0.07
CA ARG A 222 19.32 9.19 -0.75
C ARG A 222 19.81 8.99 -2.17
N LEU A 223 18.89 9.07 -3.12
CA LEU A 223 19.26 9.29 -4.50
C LEU A 223 19.72 10.74 -4.62
N GLN A 224 21.03 10.94 -4.70
CA GLN A 224 21.62 12.22 -4.99
C GLN A 224 21.42 12.51 -6.47
N ILE A 225 20.44 13.37 -6.71
CA ILE A 225 20.10 13.87 -8.02
C ILE A 225 20.60 15.30 -8.05
N PRO A 226 21.17 15.77 -9.17
CA PRO A 226 21.41 17.19 -9.36
C PRO A 226 20.06 17.91 -9.55
N LEU A 227 19.32 18.09 -8.45
CA LEU A 227 18.16 18.95 -8.39
C LEU A 227 18.64 20.40 -8.44
N THR A 228 17.85 21.27 -9.08
CA THR A 228 18.20 22.70 -9.15
C THR A 228 18.12 23.37 -7.78
N ASN A 229 17.35 22.78 -6.85
CA ASN A 229 17.18 23.23 -5.47
C ASN A 229 17.73 22.16 -4.51
N ASP A 230 18.64 22.56 -3.62
CA ASP A 230 19.28 21.71 -2.63
C ASP A 230 18.33 21.21 -1.54
N LYS A 231 17.15 21.85 -1.42
CA LYS A 231 16.07 21.41 -0.53
C LYS A 231 15.16 20.37 -1.14
N ASP A 232 15.08 20.26 -2.46
CA ASP A 232 14.23 19.24 -3.06
C ASP A 232 14.88 17.86 -2.83
N THR A 233 14.11 16.89 -2.35
CA THR A 233 14.57 15.52 -2.14
C THR A 233 13.54 14.53 -2.66
N LEU A 234 14.00 13.39 -3.15
CA LEU A 234 13.12 12.29 -3.53
C LEU A 234 13.12 11.22 -2.44
N GLN A 235 11.93 10.67 -2.19
CA GLN A 235 11.74 9.48 -1.38
C GLN A 235 11.67 8.27 -2.31
N ILE A 236 12.50 7.27 -2.04
CA ILE A 236 12.42 6.00 -2.75
C ILE A 236 11.24 5.21 -2.17
N LEU A 237 10.34 4.76 -3.06
CA LEU A 237 9.23 3.89 -2.72
C LEU A 237 9.64 2.43 -2.68
N THR A 238 10.33 1.96 -3.71
CA THR A 238 10.71 0.55 -3.77
C THR A 238 11.83 0.32 -4.77
N TYR A 239 12.57 -0.76 -4.53
CA TYR A 239 13.52 -1.32 -5.48
C TYR A 239 12.93 -2.56 -6.09
N PHE A 240 13.03 -2.67 -7.41
CA PHE A 240 12.56 -3.83 -8.11
C PHE A 240 13.76 -4.62 -8.62
N THR A 241 13.97 -5.83 -8.11
CA THR A 241 15.15 -6.66 -8.40
C THR A 241 14.86 -7.83 -9.34
N ASP A 242 15.91 -8.49 -9.83
CA ASP A 242 15.84 -9.83 -10.43
C ASP A 242 16.10 -10.94 -9.39
N LEU A 243 16.08 -12.22 -9.81
CA LEU A 243 16.33 -13.39 -8.95
C LEU A 243 17.75 -13.42 -8.32
N LYS A 244 18.67 -12.56 -8.78
CA LYS A 244 20.02 -12.40 -8.21
C LYS A 244 20.11 -11.12 -7.35
N ASN A 245 18.96 -10.56 -6.98
CA ASN A 245 18.81 -9.31 -6.25
C ASN A 245 19.42 -8.08 -6.96
N GLN A 246 19.67 -8.14 -8.27
CA GLN A 246 20.13 -6.97 -9.01
C GLN A 246 18.95 -6.03 -9.27
N ALA A 247 19.06 -4.79 -8.82
CA ALA A 247 18.07 -3.75 -9.11
C ALA A 247 17.95 -3.53 -10.62
N LYS A 248 16.73 -3.61 -11.14
CA LYS A 248 16.40 -3.28 -12.52
C LYS A 248 15.55 -2.01 -12.62
N ALA A 249 14.86 -1.64 -11.54
CA ALA A 249 14.14 -0.38 -11.46
C ALA A 249 14.05 0.16 -10.03
N ILE A 250 13.77 1.46 -9.90
CA ILE A 250 13.51 2.17 -8.64
C ILE A 250 12.26 3.00 -8.83
N LEU A 251 11.27 2.85 -7.95
CA LEU A 251 10.13 3.77 -7.89
C LEU A 251 10.44 4.84 -6.84
N ALA A 252 10.22 6.11 -7.19
CA ALA A 252 10.41 7.23 -6.29
C ALA A 252 9.30 8.27 -6.47
N ILE A 253 9.11 9.07 -5.43
CA ILE A 253 8.25 10.27 -5.44
C ILE A 253 9.01 11.44 -4.83
N TYR A 254 8.43 12.63 -4.95
CA TYR A 254 8.91 13.78 -4.22
C TYR A 254 8.68 13.60 -2.70
N ASN A 255 9.71 13.89 -1.88
CA ASN A 255 9.62 13.80 -0.43
C ASN A 255 8.87 15.01 0.16
N MET A 256 7.60 14.82 0.48
CA MET A 256 6.76 15.87 1.09
C MET A 256 7.10 16.14 2.56
N TYR A 257 7.60 15.15 3.30
CA TYR A 257 7.78 15.22 4.74
C TYR A 257 9.07 15.94 5.15
N GLY A 258 10.14 15.77 4.39
CA GLY A 258 11.43 16.46 4.65
C GLY A 258 11.43 17.94 4.28
N ASN A 259 10.57 18.35 3.34
CA ASN A 259 10.69 19.66 2.65
C ASN A 259 9.52 20.61 2.93
N GLY A 260 8.55 20.20 3.75
CA GLY A 260 7.36 20.97 4.10
C GLY A 260 6.17 20.73 3.15
N ILE A 261 4.98 20.56 3.73
CA ILE A 261 3.73 20.16 3.04
C ILE A 261 3.14 21.29 2.16
N ASN A 262 3.62 22.52 2.29
CA ASN A 262 2.90 23.71 1.79
C ASN A 262 3.35 24.25 0.42
N SER A 263 4.23 23.58 -0.33
CA SER A 263 4.55 24.06 -1.69
C SER A 263 3.74 23.29 -2.74
N GLN A 264 2.71 23.92 -3.29
CA GLN A 264 2.20 23.58 -4.64
C GLN A 264 3.23 23.85 -5.74
N GLU A 265 4.43 24.30 -5.37
CA GLU A 265 5.51 24.56 -6.30
C GLU A 265 5.98 23.26 -6.93
N ASP A 266 6.21 23.30 -8.23
CA ASP A 266 6.81 22.20 -8.95
C ASP A 266 8.30 22.05 -8.55
N PHE A 267 8.83 20.83 -8.63
CA PHE A 267 10.28 20.62 -8.61
C PHE A 267 10.84 20.67 -10.03
N ILE A 268 12.09 21.10 -10.17
CA ILE A 268 12.78 21.22 -11.46
C ILE A 268 13.87 20.17 -11.53
N LEU A 269 13.88 19.42 -12.64
CA LEU A 269 14.91 18.43 -12.94
C LEU A 269 15.31 18.53 -14.40
N GLY A 270 16.57 18.92 -14.62
CA GLY A 270 17.06 19.30 -15.95
C GLY A 270 16.34 20.55 -16.45
N LYS A 271 15.74 20.46 -17.65
CA LYS A 271 14.93 21.52 -18.25
C LYS A 271 13.42 21.41 -17.94
N CYS A 272 13.03 20.38 -17.19
CA CYS A 272 11.65 19.99 -16.99
C CYS A 272 11.16 20.36 -15.59
N ARG A 273 9.86 20.62 -15.51
CA ARG A 273 9.16 21.03 -14.29
C ARG A 273 8.05 20.02 -13.99
N TYR A 274 7.96 19.59 -12.74
CA TYR A 274 7.11 18.47 -12.32
C TYR A 274 6.34 18.81 -11.05
N ASN A 275 5.06 18.48 -11.03
CA ASN A 275 4.24 18.68 -9.85
C ASN A 275 4.64 17.73 -8.73
N LYS A 276 4.96 18.27 -7.55
CA LYS A 276 5.43 17.51 -6.39
C LYS A 276 4.40 16.49 -5.86
N LEU A 277 3.11 16.78 -6.00
CA LEU A 277 2.02 15.98 -5.41
C LEU A 277 1.50 14.89 -6.35
N SER A 278 1.63 15.08 -7.66
CA SER A 278 0.99 14.21 -8.65
C SER A 278 1.98 13.53 -9.59
N THR A 279 3.29 13.71 -9.42
CA THR A 279 4.30 13.07 -10.29
C THR A 279 4.91 11.85 -9.63
N SER A 280 4.78 10.70 -10.30
CA SER A 280 5.50 9.46 -9.98
C SER A 280 6.73 9.31 -10.88
N ILE A 281 7.81 8.75 -10.32
CA ILE A 281 9.10 8.63 -11.00
C ILE A 281 9.53 7.17 -11.00
N LEU A 282 9.66 6.59 -12.19
CA LEU A 282 10.20 5.25 -12.37
C LEU A 282 11.58 5.34 -13.02
N ILE A 283 12.60 4.81 -12.36
CA ILE A 283 13.98 4.83 -12.80
C ILE A 283 14.37 3.43 -13.27
N THR A 284 14.91 3.31 -14.46
CA THR A 284 15.21 2.04 -15.14
C THR A 284 16.57 2.10 -15.83
N GLU A 285 17.00 0.99 -16.45
CA GLU A 285 18.27 0.95 -17.20
C GLU A 285 19.44 1.45 -16.36
N LEU A 286 19.50 1.00 -15.10
CA LEU A 286 20.46 1.46 -14.11
C LEU A 286 21.88 1.10 -14.55
N THR A 287 22.72 2.10 -14.79
CA THR A 287 24.16 1.94 -15.03
C THR A 287 24.97 2.57 -13.90
N GLU A 288 26.30 2.44 -13.97
CA GLU A 288 27.21 3.10 -13.03
C GLU A 288 27.17 4.64 -13.10
N LYS A 289 26.68 5.23 -14.19
CA LYS A 289 26.75 6.68 -14.38
C LYS A 289 25.40 7.32 -14.56
N ASN A 290 24.47 6.62 -15.19
CA ASN A 290 23.19 7.15 -15.60
C ASN A 290 22.08 6.10 -15.47
N ALA A 291 20.86 6.58 -15.57
CA ALA A 291 19.67 5.76 -15.66
C ALA A 291 18.64 6.46 -16.55
N SER A 292 17.65 5.71 -17.01
CA SER A 292 16.49 6.23 -17.73
C SER A 292 15.37 6.52 -16.73
N TRP A 293 14.98 7.78 -16.64
CA TRP A 293 13.99 8.32 -15.73
C TRP A 293 12.68 8.56 -16.45
N HIS A 294 11.64 7.89 -16.01
CA HIS A 294 10.29 7.97 -16.56
C HIS A 294 9.42 8.74 -15.58
N PHE A 295 8.69 9.72 -16.09
CA PHE A 295 7.83 10.60 -15.30
C PHE A 295 6.38 10.43 -15.76
N GLU A 296 5.51 10.14 -14.81
CA GLU A 296 4.08 10.02 -15.03
C GLU A 296 3.35 10.94 -14.06
N SER A 297 2.29 11.59 -14.53
CA SER A 297 1.47 12.46 -13.69
C SER A 297 0.01 12.03 -13.72
N ASP A 298 -0.59 11.98 -12.52
CA ASP A 298 -2.02 11.77 -12.36
C ASP A 298 -2.83 13.05 -12.69
N ASP A 299 -2.17 14.21 -12.81
CA ASP A 299 -2.82 15.46 -13.22
C ASP A 299 -3.05 15.50 -14.74
N LYS A 300 -4.23 15.04 -15.14
CA LYS A 300 -4.69 15.09 -16.54
C LYS A 300 -4.89 16.52 -17.07
N ARG A 301 -4.97 17.53 -16.20
CA ARG A 301 -5.15 18.94 -16.62
C ARG A 301 -3.84 19.60 -17.03
N HIS A 302 -2.72 19.15 -16.46
CA HIS A 302 -1.39 19.66 -16.77
C HIS A 302 -0.44 18.50 -17.11
N PRO A 303 -0.64 17.84 -18.27
CA PRO A 303 0.16 16.67 -18.63
C PRO A 303 1.62 17.04 -18.82
N ILE A 304 2.51 16.15 -18.39
CA ILE A 304 3.94 16.24 -18.65
C ILE A 304 4.17 16.20 -20.17
N SER A 305 4.95 17.15 -20.70
CA SER A 305 5.28 17.19 -22.12
C SER A 305 6.05 15.92 -22.54
N ASN A 306 5.87 15.47 -23.78
CA ASN A 306 6.47 14.20 -24.22
C ASN A 306 8.00 14.17 -24.08
N GLU A 307 8.67 15.31 -24.26
CA GLU A 307 10.12 15.45 -24.07
C GLU A 307 10.56 15.41 -22.60
N CYS A 308 9.64 15.59 -21.65
CA CYS A 308 9.89 15.52 -20.21
C CYS A 308 9.39 14.21 -19.58
N LYS A 309 8.75 13.33 -20.36
CA LYS A 309 8.31 12.02 -19.86
C LYS A 309 9.46 11.06 -19.65
N ILE A 310 10.52 11.15 -20.45
CA ILE A 310 11.70 10.29 -20.34
C ILE A 310 12.95 11.14 -20.42
N GLN A 311 13.85 10.99 -19.45
CA GLN A 311 15.16 11.65 -19.43
C GLN A 311 16.25 10.66 -19.05
N VAL A 312 17.43 10.77 -19.66
CA VAL A 312 18.62 10.04 -19.20
C VAL A 312 19.41 10.96 -18.28
N LEU A 313 19.43 10.63 -16.98
CA LEU A 313 20.02 11.47 -15.94
C LEU A 313 21.03 10.67 -15.10
N PRO A 314 21.98 11.36 -14.44
CA PRO A 314 22.92 10.71 -13.54
C PRO A 314 22.23 9.94 -12.42
N LEU A 315 22.80 8.80 -12.04
CA LEU A 315 22.36 8.01 -10.89
C LEU A 315 23.48 7.99 -9.85
N GLN A 316 23.37 8.80 -8.80
CA GLN A 316 24.25 8.72 -7.63
C GLN A 316 23.42 8.37 -6.41
N LEU A 317 23.70 7.23 -5.78
CA LEU A 317 23.11 6.87 -4.50
C LEU A 317 24.14 7.19 -3.41
N VAL A 318 23.75 8.00 -2.44
CA VAL A 318 24.57 8.32 -1.28
C VAL A 318 23.91 7.80 -0.02
N LYS A 319 24.74 7.32 0.89
CA LYS A 319 24.32 6.96 2.24
C LYS A 319 23.93 8.25 2.98
N ASP A 320 22.71 8.36 3.50
CA ASP A 320 22.24 9.55 4.22
C ASP A 320 22.78 9.59 5.66
N PRO A 321 23.82 10.38 5.99
CA PRO A 321 24.41 10.35 7.33
C PRO A 321 23.46 10.86 8.42
N ASP A 322 22.37 11.58 8.08
CA ASP A 322 21.61 12.41 9.02
C ASP A 322 20.17 11.92 9.29
N PHE A 323 19.69 10.85 8.67
CA PHE A 323 18.32 10.35 8.98
C PHE A 323 18.19 9.73 10.38
N ASN A 324 19.31 9.42 11.05
CA ASN A 324 19.33 8.97 12.45
C ASN A 324 19.17 10.13 13.47
N ARG A 325 18.87 11.36 13.03
CA ARG A 325 18.53 12.47 13.92
C ARG A 325 17.09 12.92 13.70
N GLY A 326 16.17 12.15 14.27
CA GLY A 326 14.74 12.46 14.26
C GLY A 326 14.00 11.80 15.41
N ASN A 327 14.27 12.28 16.62
CA ASN A 327 13.63 12.03 17.93
C ASN A 327 13.83 10.67 18.60
#